data_AF-A0A2V2UGT3-F1
#
_entry.id   AF-A0A2V2UGT3-F1
#
_cell.length_a   1.000
_cell.length_b   1.000
_cell.length_c   1.000
_cell.angle_alpha   90.00
_cell.angle_beta   90.00
_cell.angle_gamma   90.00
#
_symmetry.space_group_name_H-M   'P 1'
#
loop_
_entity.id
_entity.type
_entity.pdbx_description
1 polymer ?
#
loop_
_entity_poly.entity_id
_entity_poly.type
_entity_poly.pdbx_seq_one_letter_code
_entity_poly.pdbx_strand_id
1 'polypeptide(L)'
;MKRVNAIESNREEARERQSSVFCERAKHEAEKMAKELERRGGATFDELERTLEAKKRESSALQADRESRIWEYEHTLDKIRTRKQTEESASDRLRQAMQQPEQGLSLRQSAIETREQQLEMVQLDRAREREAIMRERHSIEAVRRTVREERCRQRRQWIHRIKEMNAKFPEQVRPLAEERKKKCEQATAKEDVAERALAADIKMIEEYLPRLISLEDIPVNPEETDIIRRQFDEVFTQEEQTYLASAEEERARKERLGRGLEVY
;
A
#
# COMPACT_ATOMS: atom_id res chain seq x y z
N MET A 1 88.10 89.04 64.04
CA MET A 1 86.94 88.22 63.64
C MET A 1 85.77 89.05 63.10
N LYS A 2 85.19 90.03 63.80
CA LYS A 2 83.94 90.70 63.35
C LYS A 2 84.01 91.54 62.05
N ARG A 3 85.15 92.16 61.70
CA ARG A 3 85.27 93.05 60.53
C ARG A 3 85.53 92.31 59.20
N VAL A 4 86.21 91.17 59.23
CA VAL A 4 86.48 90.34 58.03
C VAL A 4 85.19 89.72 57.52
N ASN A 5 84.37 89.19 58.42
CA ASN A 5 83.05 88.63 58.09
C ASN A 5 82.11 89.67 57.43
N ALA A 6 82.21 90.95 57.78
CA ALA A 6 81.38 92.00 57.16
C ALA A 6 81.79 92.33 55.72
N ILE A 7 83.09 92.24 55.40
CA ILE A 7 83.61 92.47 54.04
C ILE A 7 83.29 91.27 53.14
N GLU A 8 83.42 90.05 53.67
CA GLU A 8 83.01 88.82 52.98
C GLU A 8 81.50 88.82 52.72
N SER A 9 80.68 89.15 53.74
CA SER A 9 79.22 89.28 53.59
C SER A 9 78.84 90.28 52.49
N ASN A 10 79.44 91.48 52.47
CA ASN A 10 79.13 92.47 51.42
C ASN A 10 79.57 92.03 50.02
N ARG A 11 80.68 91.27 49.91
CA ARG A 11 81.16 90.74 48.63
C ARG A 11 80.33 89.55 48.15
N GLU A 12 79.84 88.73 49.06
CA GLU A 12 78.85 87.68 48.79
C GLU A 12 77.55 88.32 48.29
N GLU A 13 77.02 89.32 49.01
CA GLU A 13 75.81 90.05 48.62
C GLU A 13 75.95 90.74 47.25
N ALA A 14 77.12 91.33 46.94
CA ALA A 14 77.37 91.94 45.64
C ALA A 14 77.41 90.91 44.51
N ARG A 15 77.99 89.73 44.76
CA ARG A 15 78.00 88.61 43.79
C ARG A 15 76.60 88.03 43.61
N GLU A 16 75.84 87.88 44.68
CA GLU A 16 74.46 87.39 44.64
C GLU A 16 73.56 88.36 43.87
N ARG A 17 73.70 89.68 44.08
CA ARG A 17 73.01 90.71 43.29
C ARG A 17 73.37 90.64 41.79
N GLN A 18 74.65 90.48 41.45
CA GLN A 18 75.07 90.35 40.04
C GLN A 18 74.55 89.06 39.39
N SER A 19 74.64 87.93 40.09
CA SER A 19 74.09 86.65 39.62
C SER A 19 72.58 86.72 39.45
N SER A 20 71.86 87.34 40.39
CA SER A 20 70.43 87.59 40.28
C SER A 20 70.08 88.39 39.02
N VAL A 21 70.78 89.50 38.77
CA VAL A 21 70.57 90.31 37.55
C VAL A 21 70.86 89.52 36.27
N PHE A 22 71.90 88.69 36.25
CA PHE A 22 72.20 87.83 35.10
C PHE A 22 71.11 86.78 34.88
N CYS A 23 70.66 86.11 35.94
CA CYS A 23 69.56 85.16 35.88
C CYS A 23 68.26 85.81 35.37
N GLU A 24 67.93 87.02 35.82
CA GLU A 24 66.75 87.74 35.36
C GLU A 24 66.84 88.14 33.88
N ARG A 25 68.01 88.57 33.40
CA ARG A 25 68.23 88.83 31.96
C ARG A 25 68.08 87.56 31.12
N ALA A 26 68.67 86.45 31.56
CA ALA A 26 68.57 85.18 30.86
C ALA A 26 67.12 84.67 30.81
N LYS A 27 66.34 84.82 31.90
CA LYS A 27 64.90 84.51 31.91
C LYS A 27 64.14 85.37 30.91
N HIS A 28 64.37 86.68 30.90
CA HIS A 28 63.69 87.57 29.96
C HIS A 28 64.04 87.24 28.50
N GLU A 29 65.30 86.97 28.19
CA GLU A 29 65.72 86.56 26.84
C GLU A 29 65.07 85.23 26.42
N ALA A 30 65.00 84.24 27.32
CA ALA A 30 64.32 82.97 27.08
C ALA A 30 62.81 83.14 26.83
N GLU A 31 62.12 83.97 27.62
CA GLU A 31 60.71 84.28 27.41
C GLU A 31 60.45 85.00 26.07
N LYS A 32 61.36 85.89 25.68
CA LYS A 32 61.27 86.60 24.39
C LYS A 32 61.42 85.62 23.22
N MET A 33 62.39 84.71 23.30
CA MET A 33 62.59 83.66 22.30
C MET A 33 61.38 82.72 22.23
N ALA A 34 60.80 82.32 23.37
CA ALA A 34 59.59 81.50 23.41
C ALA A 34 58.41 82.18 22.69
N LYS A 35 58.14 83.45 23.01
CA LYS A 35 57.07 84.23 22.36
C LYS A 35 57.31 84.45 20.87
N GLU A 36 58.57 84.59 20.43
CA GLU A 36 58.90 84.71 19.00
C GLU A 36 58.70 83.37 18.26
N LEU A 37 59.04 82.24 18.89
CA LEU A 37 58.77 80.91 18.34
C LEU A 37 57.26 80.63 18.22
N GLU A 38 56.46 80.99 19.21
CA GLU A 38 54.99 80.90 19.14
C GLU A 38 54.41 81.75 18.01
N ARG A 39 54.93 82.99 17.84
CA ARG A 39 54.52 83.87 16.74
C ARG A 39 54.87 83.31 15.36
N ARG A 40 56.06 82.73 15.20
CA ARG A 40 56.50 82.11 13.94
C ARG A 40 55.75 80.80 13.66
N GLY A 41 55.44 80.04 14.70
CA GLY A 41 54.74 78.75 14.63
C GLY A 41 53.22 78.87 14.45
N GLY A 42 52.62 80.02 14.76
CA GLY A 42 51.20 80.29 14.56
C GLY A 42 50.26 79.61 15.57
N ALA A 43 50.81 78.91 16.57
CA ALA A 43 50.07 78.31 17.68
C ALA A 43 50.90 78.47 18.97
N THR A 44 50.23 78.76 20.08
CA THR A 44 50.85 78.83 21.40
C THR A 44 51.10 77.42 21.95
N PHE A 45 52.05 77.27 22.86
CA PHE A 45 52.34 75.98 23.49
C PHE A 45 51.09 75.40 24.19
N ASP A 46 50.32 76.26 24.87
CA ASP A 46 49.05 75.89 25.53
C ASP A 46 48.00 75.36 24.54
N GLU A 47 47.92 75.92 23.33
CA GLU A 47 47.00 75.44 22.28
C GLU A 47 47.41 74.06 21.76
N LEU A 48 48.72 73.82 21.60
CA LEU A 48 49.25 72.51 21.21
C LEU A 48 49.01 71.46 22.30
N GLU A 49 49.14 71.81 23.57
CA GLU A 49 48.83 70.91 24.68
C GLU A 49 47.33 70.57 24.74
N ARG A 50 46.45 71.57 24.59
CA ARG A 50 44.99 71.35 24.56
C ARG A 50 44.57 70.48 23.37
N THR A 51 45.14 70.72 22.19
CA THR A 51 44.83 69.92 20.99
C THR A 51 45.34 68.49 21.11
N LEU A 52 46.54 68.29 21.67
CA LEU A 52 47.06 66.96 21.98
C LEU A 52 46.15 66.21 22.96
N GLU A 53 45.73 66.86 24.04
CA GLU A 53 44.83 66.26 25.03
C GLU A 53 43.43 65.99 24.46
N ALA A 54 42.94 66.83 23.53
CA ALA A 54 41.70 66.54 22.80
C ALA A 54 41.85 65.31 21.91
N LYS A 55 42.98 65.18 21.18
CA LYS A 55 43.26 64.02 20.32
C LYS A 55 43.47 62.74 21.09
N LYS A 56 44.09 62.78 22.27
CA LYS A 56 44.18 61.62 23.17
C LYS A 56 42.80 61.12 23.58
N ARG A 57 41.91 62.03 24.00
CA ARG A 57 40.53 61.67 24.36
C ARG A 57 39.75 61.10 23.17
N GLU A 58 39.88 61.71 22.00
CA GLU A 58 39.26 61.21 20.76
C GLU A 58 39.77 59.80 20.42
N SER A 59 41.08 59.57 20.51
CA SER A 59 41.70 58.26 20.29
C SER A 59 41.20 57.21 21.29
N SER A 60 41.14 57.55 22.58
CA SER A 60 40.59 56.67 23.61
C SER A 60 39.12 56.33 23.38
N ALA A 61 38.31 57.30 22.94
CA ALA A 61 36.91 57.08 22.62
C ALA A 61 36.74 56.15 21.41
N LEU A 62 37.54 56.35 20.35
CA LEU A 62 37.54 55.49 19.17
C LEU A 62 38.03 54.07 19.50
N GLN A 63 39.01 53.94 20.40
CA GLN A 63 39.49 52.65 20.86
C GLN A 63 38.41 51.91 21.64
N ALA A 64 37.72 52.59 22.56
CA ALA A 64 36.61 52.00 23.32
C ALA A 64 35.44 51.58 22.41
N ASP A 65 35.06 52.40 21.41
CA ASP A 65 34.03 52.04 20.43
C ASP A 65 34.43 50.81 19.59
N ARG A 66 35.70 50.72 19.16
CA ARG A 66 36.21 49.55 18.45
C ARG A 66 36.17 48.29 19.32
N GLU A 67 36.62 48.38 20.57
CA GLU A 67 36.60 47.26 21.52
C GLU A 67 35.17 46.81 21.80
N SER A 68 34.22 47.74 21.96
CA SER A 68 32.79 47.42 22.12
C SER A 68 32.26 46.65 20.91
N ARG A 69 32.55 47.11 19.69
CA ARG A 69 32.11 46.43 18.46
C ARG A 69 32.74 45.06 18.29
N ILE A 70 34.03 44.92 18.59
CA ILE A 70 34.72 43.62 18.56
C ILE A 70 34.02 42.65 19.52
N TRP A 71 33.77 43.10 20.74
CA TRP A 71 33.09 42.29 21.75
C TRP A 71 31.68 41.86 21.31
N GLU A 72 30.90 42.77 20.71
CA GLU A 72 29.56 42.45 20.16
C GLU A 72 29.63 41.43 19.02
N TYR A 73 30.61 41.56 18.12
CA TYR A 73 30.81 40.61 17.02
C TYR A 73 31.22 39.24 17.54
N GLU A 74 32.16 39.16 18.47
CA GLU A 74 32.59 37.90 19.10
C GLU A 74 31.40 37.22 19.79
N HIS A 75 30.64 37.97 20.58
CA HIS A 75 29.46 37.45 21.25
C HIS A 75 28.40 36.93 20.28
N THR A 76 28.19 37.62 19.15
CA THR A 76 27.24 37.19 18.11
C THR A 76 27.74 35.94 17.39
N LEU A 77 29.03 35.87 17.08
CA LEU A 77 29.65 34.68 16.48
C LEU A 77 29.52 33.46 17.39
N ASP A 78 29.68 33.62 18.70
CA ASP A 78 29.50 32.53 19.66
C ASP A 78 28.04 32.05 19.75
N LYS A 79 27.06 32.96 19.69
CA LYS A 79 25.64 32.58 19.56
C LYS A 79 25.37 31.79 18.28
N ILE A 80 25.97 32.19 17.17
CA ILE A 80 25.81 31.47 15.89
C ILE A 80 26.45 30.08 15.97
N ARG A 81 27.65 29.97 16.57
CA ARG A 81 28.35 28.68 16.74
C ARG A 81 27.53 27.70 17.58
N THR A 82 27.02 28.15 18.72
CA THR A 82 26.20 27.29 19.60
C THR A 82 24.90 26.87 18.91
N ARG A 83 24.22 27.81 18.25
CA ARG A 83 23.02 27.50 17.47
C ARG A 83 23.29 26.48 16.36
N LYS A 84 24.35 26.69 15.57
CA LYS A 84 24.77 25.76 14.52
C LYS A 84 24.99 24.35 15.08
N GLN A 85 25.72 24.23 16.18
CA GLN A 85 25.97 22.92 16.81
C GLN A 85 24.68 22.23 17.27
N THR A 86 23.73 22.99 17.82
CA THR A 86 22.42 22.43 18.22
C THR A 86 21.59 21.98 17.02
N GLU A 87 21.61 22.75 15.93
CA GLU A 87 20.89 22.41 14.69
C GLU A 87 21.50 21.18 14.00
N GLU A 88 22.84 21.08 13.93
CA GLU A 88 23.55 19.90 13.42
C GLU A 88 23.20 18.65 14.26
N SER A 89 23.25 18.78 15.59
CA SER A 89 22.88 17.69 16.50
C SER A 89 21.41 17.26 16.33
N ALA A 90 20.50 18.21 16.09
CA ALA A 90 19.10 17.91 15.83
C ALA A 90 18.91 17.20 14.48
N SER A 91 19.63 17.63 13.45
CA SER A 91 19.63 16.99 12.13
C SER A 91 20.14 15.55 12.19
N ASP A 92 21.18 15.27 12.96
CA ASP A 92 21.71 13.92 13.10
C ASP A 92 20.74 12.99 13.84
N ARG A 93 20.07 13.49 14.88
CA ARG A 93 19.00 12.74 15.56
C ARG A 93 17.85 12.41 14.62
N LEU A 94 17.45 13.36 13.76
CA LEU A 94 16.42 13.12 12.75
C LEU A 94 16.88 12.05 11.75
N ARG A 95 18.12 12.12 11.26
CA ARG A 95 18.67 11.11 10.34
C ARG A 95 18.65 9.72 10.97
N GLN A 96 19.03 9.60 12.24
CA GLN A 96 18.95 8.33 12.98
C GLN A 96 17.49 7.86 13.14
N ALA A 97 16.57 8.77 13.46
CA ALA A 97 15.15 8.45 13.60
C ALA A 97 14.52 7.96 12.28
N MET A 98 15.00 8.41 11.11
CA MET A 98 14.51 7.97 9.81
C MET A 98 14.98 6.55 9.42
N GLN A 99 16.09 6.06 9.96
CA GLN A 99 16.63 4.74 9.59
C GLN A 99 15.64 3.60 9.86
N GLN A 100 14.94 3.63 11.00
CA GLN A 100 14.00 2.57 11.38
C GLN A 100 12.76 2.55 10.46
N PRO A 101 12.06 3.67 10.20
CA PRO A 101 11.02 3.75 9.19
C PRO A 101 11.48 3.31 7.79
N GLU A 102 12.66 3.74 7.34
CA GLU A 102 13.19 3.37 6.01
C GLU A 102 13.40 1.85 5.87
N GLN A 103 13.99 1.22 6.89
CA GLN A 103 14.13 -0.24 6.94
C GLN A 103 12.75 -0.92 6.99
N GLY A 104 11.83 -0.40 7.80
CA GLY A 104 10.46 -0.91 7.89
C GLY A 104 9.69 -0.80 6.56
N LEU A 105 9.91 0.28 5.80
CA LEU A 105 9.34 0.45 4.46
C LEU A 105 9.90 -0.58 3.48
N SER A 106 11.22 -0.78 3.46
CA SER A 106 11.86 -1.77 2.59
C SER A 106 11.37 -3.19 2.88
N LEU A 107 11.24 -3.58 4.16
CA LEU A 107 10.68 -4.87 4.55
C LEU A 107 9.21 -5.04 4.15
N ARG A 108 8.41 -3.97 4.25
CA ARG A 108 6.99 -4.02 3.82
C ARG A 108 6.87 -4.12 2.31
N GLN A 109 7.72 -3.42 1.56
CA GLN A 109 7.75 -3.48 0.10
C GLN A 109 8.07 -4.90 -0.37
N SER A 110 9.12 -5.54 0.17
CA SER A 110 9.46 -6.92 -0.21
C SER A 110 8.39 -7.94 0.18
N ALA A 111 7.72 -7.74 1.33
CA ALA A 111 6.60 -8.57 1.74
C ALA A 111 5.38 -8.42 0.81
N ILE A 112 5.12 -7.21 0.30
CA ILE A 112 4.05 -6.96 -0.68
C ILE A 112 4.39 -7.63 -2.00
N GLU A 113 5.60 -7.44 -2.54
CA GLU A 113 6.04 -8.07 -3.79
C GLU A 113 5.92 -9.60 -3.74
N THR A 114 6.31 -10.21 -2.61
CA THR A 114 6.18 -11.67 -2.42
C THR A 114 4.72 -12.12 -2.44
N ARG A 115 3.82 -11.35 -1.81
CA ARG A 115 2.38 -11.66 -1.82
C ARG A 115 1.76 -11.46 -3.19
N GLU A 116 2.19 -10.45 -3.94
CA GLU A 116 1.73 -10.22 -5.31
C GLU A 116 2.09 -11.41 -6.20
N GLN A 117 3.33 -11.90 -6.12
CA GLN A 117 3.76 -13.12 -6.84
C GLN A 117 2.94 -14.36 -6.45
N GLN A 118 2.65 -14.55 -5.16
CA GLN A 118 1.79 -15.64 -4.70
C GLN A 118 0.36 -15.53 -5.24
N LEU A 119 -0.20 -14.32 -5.27
CA LEU A 119 -1.53 -14.07 -5.81
C LEU A 119 -1.59 -14.34 -7.31
N GLU A 120 -0.56 -13.95 -8.06
CA GLU A 120 -0.46 -14.22 -9.49
C GLU A 120 -0.50 -15.74 -9.77
N MET A 121 0.28 -16.53 -9.02
CA MET A 121 0.27 -17.99 -9.13
C MET A 121 -1.11 -18.59 -8.85
N VAL A 122 -1.78 -18.15 -7.78
CA VAL A 122 -3.15 -18.62 -7.46
C VAL A 122 -4.15 -18.24 -8.54
N GLN A 123 -4.01 -17.06 -9.14
CA GLN A 123 -4.88 -16.64 -10.25
C GLN A 123 -4.68 -17.51 -11.50
N LEU A 124 -3.44 -17.86 -11.82
CA LEU A 124 -3.12 -18.75 -12.93
C LEU A 124 -3.70 -20.15 -12.71
N ASP A 125 -3.57 -20.71 -11.51
CA ASP A 125 -4.13 -22.03 -11.20
C ASP A 125 -5.66 -22.02 -11.26
N ARG A 126 -6.31 -20.99 -10.71
CA ARG A 126 -7.76 -20.80 -10.86
C ARG A 126 -8.20 -20.68 -12.32
N ALA A 127 -7.41 -20.01 -13.17
CA ALA A 127 -7.71 -19.91 -14.60
C ALA A 127 -7.61 -21.28 -15.28
N ARG A 128 -6.55 -22.05 -14.99
CA ARG A 128 -6.35 -23.40 -15.51
C ARG A 128 -7.47 -24.35 -15.09
N GLU A 129 -7.91 -24.28 -13.83
CA GLU A 129 -9.04 -25.07 -13.33
C GLU A 129 -10.33 -24.76 -14.08
N ARG A 130 -10.64 -23.47 -14.27
CA ARG A 130 -11.82 -23.05 -15.05
C ARG A 130 -11.76 -23.56 -16.48
N GLU A 131 -10.60 -23.48 -17.13
CA GLU A 131 -10.42 -24.04 -18.47
C GLU A 131 -10.61 -25.55 -18.51
N ALA A 132 -10.08 -26.28 -17.51
CA ALA A 132 -10.26 -27.73 -17.42
C ALA A 132 -11.74 -28.10 -17.28
N ILE A 133 -12.48 -27.43 -16.39
CA ILE A 133 -13.92 -27.63 -16.21
C ILE A 133 -14.67 -27.35 -17.51
N MET A 134 -14.32 -26.27 -18.22
CA MET A 134 -14.96 -25.95 -19.50
C MET A 134 -14.68 -27.03 -20.55
N ARG A 135 -13.43 -27.52 -20.68
CA ARG A 135 -13.10 -28.61 -21.61
C ARG A 135 -13.87 -29.89 -21.30
N GLU A 136 -13.97 -30.27 -20.03
CA GLU A 136 -14.73 -31.45 -19.61
C GLU A 136 -16.22 -31.31 -19.92
N ARG A 137 -16.82 -30.14 -19.64
CA ARG A 137 -18.23 -29.88 -20.00
C ARG A 137 -18.47 -30.06 -21.49
N HIS A 138 -17.61 -29.51 -22.34
CA HIS A 138 -17.72 -29.69 -23.79
C HIS A 138 -17.55 -31.15 -24.21
N SER A 139 -16.61 -31.89 -23.59
CA SER A 139 -16.42 -33.32 -23.84
C SER A 139 -17.66 -34.14 -23.46
N ILE A 140 -18.23 -33.91 -22.26
CA ILE A 140 -19.45 -34.56 -21.80
C ILE A 140 -20.63 -34.22 -22.71
N GLU A 141 -20.75 -32.96 -23.14
CA GLU A 141 -21.81 -32.56 -24.06
C GLU A 141 -21.69 -33.25 -25.42
N ALA A 142 -20.47 -33.36 -25.96
CA ALA A 142 -20.21 -34.10 -27.19
C ALA A 142 -20.64 -35.57 -27.06
N VAL A 143 -20.27 -36.24 -25.96
CA VAL A 143 -20.69 -37.63 -25.69
C VAL A 143 -22.21 -37.74 -25.53
N ARG A 144 -22.86 -36.78 -24.86
CA ARG A 144 -24.32 -36.77 -24.74
C ARG A 144 -25.00 -36.64 -26.11
N ARG A 145 -24.46 -35.81 -27.00
CA ARG A 145 -24.98 -35.67 -28.38
C ARG A 145 -24.87 -36.99 -29.14
N THR A 146 -23.72 -37.66 -29.11
CA THR A 146 -23.55 -38.94 -29.82
C THR A 146 -24.49 -40.03 -29.28
N VAL A 147 -24.68 -40.13 -27.97
CA VAL A 147 -25.62 -41.08 -27.35
C VAL A 147 -27.06 -40.79 -27.76
N ARG A 148 -27.48 -39.51 -27.76
CA ARG A 148 -28.83 -39.12 -28.22
C ARG A 148 -29.04 -39.46 -29.69
N GLU A 149 -28.06 -39.20 -30.54
CA GLU A 149 -28.15 -39.53 -31.96
C GLU A 149 -28.29 -41.04 -32.20
N GLU A 150 -27.53 -41.86 -31.47
CA GLU A 150 -27.60 -43.31 -31.57
C GLU A 150 -28.95 -43.86 -31.08
N ARG A 151 -29.47 -43.36 -29.94
CA ARG A 151 -30.83 -43.67 -29.47
C ARG A 151 -31.89 -43.31 -30.53
N CYS A 152 -31.80 -42.13 -31.12
CA CYS A 152 -32.70 -41.70 -32.20
C CYS A 152 -32.62 -42.61 -33.43
N ARG A 153 -31.43 -43.08 -33.80
CA ARG A 153 -31.25 -44.06 -34.88
C ARG A 153 -31.92 -45.39 -34.55
N GLN A 154 -31.71 -45.92 -33.34
CA GLN A 154 -32.34 -47.15 -32.89
C GLN A 154 -33.87 -47.03 -32.91
N ARG A 155 -34.44 -45.95 -32.37
CA ARG A 155 -35.89 -45.72 -32.40
C ARG A 155 -36.44 -45.65 -33.81
N ARG A 156 -35.74 -44.99 -34.74
CA ARG A 156 -36.12 -45.00 -36.17
C ARG A 156 -36.16 -46.43 -36.75
N GLN A 157 -35.17 -47.27 -36.43
CA GLN A 157 -35.15 -48.66 -36.87
C GLN A 157 -36.31 -49.48 -36.28
N TRP A 158 -36.61 -49.30 -34.99
CA TRP A 158 -37.74 -49.95 -34.33
C TRP A 158 -39.09 -49.54 -34.95
N ILE A 159 -39.28 -48.23 -35.17
CA ILE A 159 -40.48 -47.69 -35.83
C ILE A 159 -40.63 -48.29 -37.23
N HIS A 160 -39.54 -48.39 -37.99
CA HIS A 160 -39.56 -48.98 -39.32
C HIS A 160 -40.03 -50.44 -39.28
N ARG A 161 -39.46 -51.26 -38.38
CA ARG A 161 -39.88 -52.67 -38.20
C ARG A 161 -41.34 -52.80 -37.80
N ILE A 162 -41.83 -51.93 -36.90
CA ILE A 162 -43.24 -51.92 -36.49
C ILE A 162 -44.14 -51.59 -37.69
N LYS A 163 -43.78 -50.60 -38.51
CA LYS A 163 -44.51 -50.25 -39.73
C LYS A 163 -44.52 -51.40 -40.74
N GLU A 164 -43.39 -52.05 -40.97
CA GLU A 164 -43.31 -53.24 -41.85
C GLU A 164 -44.21 -54.37 -41.35
N MET A 165 -44.25 -54.61 -40.04
CA MET A 165 -45.11 -55.62 -39.44
C MET A 165 -46.60 -55.24 -39.56
N ASN A 166 -46.95 -54.00 -39.24
CA ASN A 166 -48.31 -53.46 -39.38
C ASN A 166 -48.82 -53.54 -40.82
N ALA A 167 -47.96 -53.30 -41.82
CA ALA A 167 -48.33 -53.42 -43.24
C ALA A 167 -48.65 -54.86 -43.67
N LYS A 168 -48.00 -55.86 -43.06
CA LYS A 168 -48.23 -57.30 -43.36
C LYS A 168 -49.50 -57.85 -42.73
N PHE A 169 -50.00 -57.27 -41.63
CA PHE A 169 -51.19 -57.77 -40.94
C PHE A 169 -52.45 -57.76 -41.84
N PRO A 170 -52.79 -56.66 -42.54
CA PRO A 170 -53.88 -56.65 -43.51
C PRO A 170 -53.71 -57.67 -44.64
N GLU A 171 -52.48 -57.88 -45.11
CA GLU A 171 -52.17 -58.88 -46.16
C GLU A 171 -52.38 -60.32 -45.66
N GLN A 172 -52.23 -60.59 -44.37
CA GLN A 172 -52.52 -61.91 -43.78
C GLN A 172 -54.02 -62.13 -43.52
N VAL A 173 -54.77 -61.06 -43.27
CA VAL A 173 -56.23 -61.13 -43.05
C VAL A 173 -56.99 -61.23 -44.38
N ARG A 174 -56.48 -60.62 -45.46
CA ARG A 174 -57.13 -60.59 -46.78
C ARG A 174 -57.42 -61.97 -47.40
N PRO A 175 -56.53 -62.97 -47.35
CA PRO A 175 -56.79 -64.33 -47.85
C PRO A 175 -57.95 -65.01 -47.11
N LEU A 176 -58.09 -64.79 -45.79
CA LEU A 176 -59.19 -65.33 -45.00
C LEU A 176 -60.54 -64.75 -45.47
N ALA A 177 -60.58 -63.46 -45.79
CA ALA A 177 -61.75 -62.81 -46.37
C ALA A 177 -62.05 -63.29 -47.80
N GLU A 178 -61.01 -63.56 -48.61
CA GLU A 178 -61.16 -64.09 -49.98
C GLU A 178 -61.59 -65.56 -50.00
N GLU A 179 -61.12 -66.39 -49.08
CA GLU A 179 -61.56 -67.78 -48.93
C GLU A 179 -63.03 -67.88 -48.51
N ARG A 180 -63.51 -66.99 -47.64
CA ARG A 180 -64.94 -66.88 -47.29
C ARG A 180 -65.80 -66.55 -48.50
N LYS A 181 -65.36 -65.59 -49.32
CA LYS A 181 -66.05 -65.23 -50.58
C LYS A 181 -66.13 -66.42 -51.54
N LYS A 182 -65.06 -67.22 -51.66
CA LYS A 182 -65.05 -68.44 -52.49
C LYS A 182 -65.99 -69.53 -51.98
N LYS A 183 -66.19 -69.64 -50.65
CA LYS A 183 -67.13 -70.58 -50.02
C LYS A 183 -68.58 -70.07 -49.93
N CYS A 184 -68.87 -68.85 -50.41
CA CYS A 184 -70.16 -68.16 -50.25
C CYS A 184 -70.60 -67.97 -48.78
N GLU A 185 -69.65 -67.95 -47.84
CA GLU A 185 -69.90 -67.70 -46.42
C GLU A 185 -69.86 -66.18 -46.15
N GLN A 186 -70.90 -65.64 -45.51
CA GLN A 186 -70.89 -64.25 -45.04
C GLN A 186 -70.00 -64.12 -43.81
N ALA A 187 -69.21 -63.04 -43.74
CA ALA A 187 -68.48 -62.69 -42.53
C ALA A 187 -69.47 -62.53 -41.37
N THR A 188 -69.16 -63.12 -40.22
CA THR A 188 -69.99 -62.91 -39.04
C THR A 188 -69.82 -61.47 -38.54
N ALA A 189 -70.86 -60.88 -37.97
CA ALA A 189 -70.79 -59.51 -37.45
C ALA A 189 -69.66 -59.31 -36.41
N LYS A 190 -69.24 -60.39 -35.72
CA LYS A 190 -68.11 -60.35 -34.77
C LYS A 190 -66.76 -60.24 -35.47
N GLU A 191 -66.60 -60.89 -36.61
CA GLU A 191 -65.35 -60.86 -37.39
C GLU A 191 -65.15 -59.52 -38.09
N ASP A 192 -66.20 -58.97 -38.70
CA ASP A 192 -66.17 -57.63 -39.30
C ASP A 192 -65.83 -56.54 -38.27
N VAL A 193 -66.36 -56.66 -37.05
CA VAL A 193 -66.04 -55.75 -35.95
C VAL A 193 -64.57 -55.93 -35.51
N ALA A 194 -64.06 -57.16 -35.45
CA ALA A 194 -62.68 -57.43 -35.09
C ALA A 194 -61.67 -56.91 -36.14
N GLU A 195 -61.96 -57.05 -37.44
CA GLU A 195 -61.10 -56.53 -38.51
C GLU A 195 -61.05 -54.99 -38.49
N ARG A 196 -62.19 -54.32 -38.27
CA ARG A 196 -62.24 -52.86 -38.13
C ARG A 196 -61.52 -52.37 -36.88
N ALA A 197 -61.65 -53.09 -35.76
CA ALA A 197 -60.92 -52.78 -34.53
C ALA A 197 -59.40 -52.90 -34.74
N LEU A 198 -58.94 -53.96 -35.40
CA LEU A 198 -57.52 -54.16 -35.73
C LEU A 198 -56.98 -53.02 -36.62
N ALA A 199 -57.72 -52.62 -37.65
CA ALA A 199 -57.34 -51.51 -38.52
C ALA A 199 -57.28 -50.17 -37.76
N ALA A 200 -58.22 -49.95 -36.83
CA ALA A 200 -58.23 -48.77 -35.96
C ALA A 200 -57.02 -48.77 -35.01
N ASP A 201 -56.67 -49.91 -34.42
CA ASP A 201 -55.52 -50.06 -33.54
C ASP A 201 -54.19 -49.84 -34.27
N ILE A 202 -54.03 -50.40 -35.48
CA ILE A 202 -52.85 -50.16 -36.33
C ILE A 202 -52.71 -48.66 -36.63
N LYS A 203 -53.81 -48.00 -37.01
CA LYS A 203 -53.82 -46.56 -37.29
C LYS A 203 -53.44 -45.74 -36.06
N MET A 204 -54.00 -46.08 -34.90
CA MET A 204 -53.66 -45.43 -33.63
C MET A 204 -52.17 -45.58 -33.32
N ILE A 205 -51.62 -46.80 -33.44
CA ILE A 205 -50.19 -47.05 -33.21
C ILE A 205 -49.34 -46.19 -34.14
N GLU A 206 -49.66 -46.14 -35.44
CA GLU A 206 -48.91 -45.37 -36.42
C GLU A 206 -48.90 -43.86 -36.15
N GLU A 207 -49.98 -43.31 -35.59
CA GLU A 207 -50.06 -41.91 -35.17
C GLU A 207 -49.10 -41.57 -34.00
N TYR A 208 -48.84 -42.53 -33.11
CA TYR A 208 -47.94 -42.34 -31.96
C TYR A 208 -46.47 -42.60 -32.27
N LEU A 209 -46.14 -43.45 -33.25
CA LEU A 209 -44.75 -43.84 -33.56
C LEU A 209 -43.79 -42.65 -33.77
N PRO A 210 -44.13 -41.58 -34.51
CA PRO A 210 -43.23 -40.44 -34.71
C PRO A 210 -42.87 -39.71 -33.41
N ARG A 211 -43.78 -39.67 -32.42
CA ARG A 211 -43.56 -38.99 -31.12
C ARG A 211 -42.48 -39.68 -30.27
N LEU A 212 -42.24 -40.97 -30.52
CA LEU A 212 -41.20 -41.73 -29.83
C LEU A 212 -39.79 -41.30 -30.25
N ILE A 213 -39.61 -40.74 -31.46
CA ILE A 213 -38.29 -40.26 -31.92
C ILE A 213 -37.83 -39.06 -31.09
N SER A 214 -38.75 -38.16 -30.76
CA SER A 214 -38.49 -36.91 -30.03
C SER A 214 -38.45 -37.05 -28.50
N LEU A 215 -38.70 -38.24 -27.95
CA LEU A 215 -38.74 -38.45 -26.50
C LEU A 215 -37.33 -38.32 -25.92
N GLU A 216 -37.01 -37.29 -25.16
CA GLU A 216 -35.69 -37.21 -24.51
C GLU A 216 -35.59 -38.23 -23.36
N ASP A 217 -34.52 -39.02 -23.34
CA ASP A 217 -34.22 -40.00 -22.27
C ASP A 217 -33.57 -39.33 -21.03
N ILE A 218 -33.60 -38.00 -20.96
CA ILE A 218 -32.96 -37.18 -19.92
C ILE A 218 -34.09 -36.54 -19.10
N PRO A 219 -33.95 -36.38 -17.77
CA PRO A 219 -34.96 -35.66 -16.98
C PRO A 219 -35.25 -34.31 -17.61
N VAL A 220 -36.55 -34.03 -17.73
CA VAL A 220 -37.17 -32.99 -18.54
C VAL A 220 -36.65 -31.58 -18.22
N ASN A 221 -36.00 -31.40 -17.06
CA ASN A 221 -35.43 -30.12 -16.65
C ASN A 221 -34.08 -30.28 -15.92
N PRO A 222 -32.94 -29.95 -16.56
CA PRO A 222 -31.63 -29.96 -15.90
C PRO A 222 -31.54 -28.92 -14.78
N GLU A 223 -32.32 -27.84 -14.82
CA GLU A 223 -32.34 -26.80 -13.79
C GLU A 223 -33.02 -27.30 -12.51
N GLU A 224 -34.14 -28.02 -12.63
CA GLU A 224 -34.78 -28.69 -11.48
C GLU A 224 -33.85 -29.75 -10.86
N THR A 225 -33.10 -30.46 -11.69
CA THR A 225 -32.14 -31.46 -11.20
C THR A 225 -30.98 -30.79 -10.44
N ASP A 226 -30.49 -29.65 -10.92
CA ASP A 226 -29.47 -28.86 -10.23
C ASP A 226 -30.02 -28.19 -8.95
N ILE A 227 -31.28 -27.78 -8.93
CA ILE A 227 -31.96 -27.28 -7.71
C ILE A 227 -32.02 -28.37 -6.65
N ILE A 228 -32.45 -29.58 -7.01
CA ILE A 228 -32.50 -30.73 -6.08
C ILE A 228 -31.10 -31.06 -5.56
N ARG A 229 -30.07 -31.05 -6.42
CA ARG A 229 -28.68 -31.27 -5.99
C ARG A 229 -28.22 -30.24 -4.97
N ARG A 230 -28.47 -28.95 -5.21
CA ARG A 230 -28.10 -27.89 -4.26
C ARG A 230 -28.80 -28.05 -2.91
N GLN A 231 -30.07 -28.46 -2.91
CA GLN A 231 -30.80 -28.75 -1.67
C GLN A 231 -30.14 -29.89 -0.88
N PHE A 232 -29.67 -30.95 -1.56
CA PHE A 232 -28.93 -32.03 -0.89
C PHE A 232 -27.58 -31.54 -0.34
N ASP A 233 -26.81 -30.77 -1.11
CA ASP A 233 -25.52 -30.22 -0.64
C ASP A 233 -25.70 -29.34 0.61
N GLU A 234 -26.79 -28.57 0.67
CA GLU A 234 -27.13 -27.72 1.81
C GLU A 234 -27.54 -28.53 3.05
N VAL A 235 -28.24 -29.64 2.87
CA VAL A 235 -28.55 -30.58 3.97
C VAL A 235 -27.31 -31.29 4.48
N PHE A 236 -26.43 -31.78 3.59
CA PHE A 236 -25.19 -32.46 3.97
C PHE A 236 -24.23 -31.54 4.73
N THR A 237 -24.12 -30.27 4.32
CA THR A 237 -23.28 -29.30 5.05
C THR A 237 -23.84 -28.97 6.44
N GLN A 238 -25.16 -28.93 6.62
CA GLN A 238 -25.79 -28.78 7.94
C GLN A 238 -25.58 -30.02 8.83
N GLU A 239 -25.72 -31.23 8.27
CA GLU A 239 -25.43 -32.47 9.01
C GLU A 239 -23.96 -32.56 9.41
N GLU A 240 -23.03 -32.20 8.53
CA GLU A 240 -21.60 -32.18 8.82
C GLU A 240 -21.27 -31.22 9.97
N GLN A 241 -21.82 -30.00 9.96
CA GLN A 241 -21.65 -29.04 11.06
C GLN A 241 -22.21 -29.58 12.38
N THR A 242 -23.38 -30.23 12.34
CA THR A 242 -24.01 -30.83 13.51
C THR A 242 -23.16 -31.98 14.08
N TYR A 243 -22.63 -32.82 13.21
CA TYR A 243 -21.75 -33.91 13.59
C TYR A 243 -20.46 -33.40 14.23
N LEU A 244 -19.82 -32.39 13.62
CA LEU A 244 -18.61 -31.77 14.16
C LEU A 244 -18.86 -31.14 15.54
N ALA A 245 -19.97 -30.42 15.73
CA ALA A 245 -20.35 -29.85 17.02
C ALA A 245 -20.53 -30.95 18.09
N SER A 246 -21.23 -32.04 17.77
CA SER A 246 -21.38 -33.17 18.71
C SER A 246 -20.04 -33.85 19.04
N ALA A 247 -19.13 -33.94 18.08
CA ALA A 247 -17.81 -34.51 18.29
C ALA A 247 -16.93 -33.64 19.19
N GLU A 248 -17.04 -32.31 19.08
CA GLU A 248 -16.39 -31.35 19.98
C GLU A 248 -16.94 -31.43 21.40
N GLU A 249 -18.27 -31.52 21.55
CA GLU A 249 -18.90 -31.72 22.86
C GLU A 249 -18.45 -33.02 23.55
N GLU A 250 -18.38 -34.13 22.81
CA GLU A 250 -17.88 -35.40 23.35
C GLU A 250 -16.37 -35.34 23.68
N ARG A 251 -15.56 -34.62 22.90
CA ARG A 251 -14.16 -34.35 23.26
C ARG A 251 -14.07 -33.56 24.55
N ALA A 252 -14.84 -32.48 24.69
CA ALA A 252 -14.86 -31.65 25.89
C ALA A 252 -15.33 -32.46 27.12
N ARG A 253 -16.32 -33.35 26.95
CA ARG A 253 -16.78 -34.28 27.99
C ARG A 253 -15.68 -35.24 28.43
N LYS A 254 -14.97 -35.84 27.48
CA LYS A 254 -13.83 -36.73 27.76
C LYS A 254 -12.70 -36.02 28.49
N GLU A 255 -12.37 -34.78 28.12
CA GLU A 255 -11.36 -34.00 28.85
C GLU A 255 -11.80 -33.65 30.28
N ARG A 256 -13.08 -33.32 30.50
CA ARG A 256 -13.60 -33.09 31.86
C ARG A 256 -13.53 -34.35 32.71
N LEU A 257 -13.86 -35.51 32.15
CA LEU A 257 -13.74 -36.80 32.82
C LEU A 257 -12.27 -37.16 33.11
N GLY A 258 -11.36 -36.90 32.16
CA GLY A 258 -9.91 -37.10 32.34
C GLY A 258 -9.34 -36.25 33.48
N ARG A 259 -9.68 -34.95 33.49
CA ARG A 259 -9.32 -34.05 34.61
C ARG A 259 -9.91 -34.49 35.95
N GLY A 260 -11.12 -35.07 35.95
CA GLY A 260 -11.75 -35.61 37.16
C GLY A 260 -11.07 -36.89 37.69
N LEU A 261 -10.44 -37.68 36.81
CA LEU A 261 -9.70 -38.88 37.16
C LEU A 261 -8.28 -38.58 37.66
N GLU A 262 -7.64 -37.49 37.21
CA GLU A 262 -6.32 -37.04 37.71
C GLU A 262 -6.36 -36.50 39.16
N VAL A 263 -7.54 -36.22 39.70
CA VAL A 263 -7.75 -35.72 41.07
C VAL A 263 -7.86 -36.86 42.10
N TYR A 264 -7.99 -38.12 41.64
CA TYR A 264 -8.00 -39.33 42.49
C TYR A 264 -6.66 -40.06 42.45
#